data_AF-A0A2A9DR63-F1
#
_entry.id   AF-A0A2A9DR63-F1
#
_cell.length_a   1.000
_cell.length_b   1.000
_cell.length_c   1.000
_cell.angle_alpha   90.00
_cell.angle_beta   90.00
_cell.angle_gamma   90.00
#
_symmetry.space_group_name_H-M   'P 1'
#
loop_
_entity.id
_entity.type
_entity.pdbx_description
1 polymer ?
#
loop_
_entity_poly.entity_id
_entity_poly.type
_entity_poly.pdbx_seq_one_letter_code
_entity_poly.pdbx_strand_id
1 'polypeptide(L)'
;MSSKEKRPTVDYHPKPAKLDKEAYEKELERLQAELVEMQQWVTETGARVVIIMEGRDAAGKGSAIKRITQYLNPRRCRVEALPTPTSREKGQWYFQRYVEKLPTAGEIVIFDRSWYNRAGVERVMGFCTSEEYRRFLHQAPIFERLLVEDGIILLKYWFSVSDEEQYKRFKSRKNDPLRQWKLSPMDLESITRWEDYSRAKDSMFVHTDIAEAPWYTVESEDKKRSRINVISHILSKVPYYKVARQMPEIPERPESSNGYVRPPRANFRYVPDHASALEREKVAAKKKAKKATKKSAKKSK
;
A
#
# COMPACT_ATOMS: atom_id res chain seq x y z
N MET A 1 -33.27 -43.54 2.78
CA MET A 1 -31.88 -43.29 2.35
C MET A 1 -31.83 -41.94 1.63
N SER A 2 -31.31 -40.91 2.29
CA SER A 2 -30.93 -39.67 1.61
C SER A 2 -29.64 -39.22 2.29
N SER A 3 -28.52 -39.56 1.66
CA SER A 3 -27.18 -39.18 2.06
C SER A 3 -27.07 -37.66 1.93
N LYS A 4 -27.02 -36.96 3.07
CA LYS A 4 -26.51 -35.59 3.12
C LYS A 4 -25.05 -35.64 2.68
N GLU A 5 -24.79 -35.34 1.41
CA GLU A 5 -23.44 -35.08 0.93
C GLU A 5 -22.87 -33.93 1.78
N LYS A 6 -21.85 -34.27 2.58
CA LYS A 6 -21.03 -33.27 3.26
C LYS A 6 -20.35 -32.45 2.18
N ARG A 7 -20.73 -31.17 2.07
CA ARG A 7 -19.98 -30.18 1.28
C ARG A 7 -18.51 -30.29 1.67
N PRO A 8 -17.57 -30.28 0.71
CA PRO A 8 -16.15 -30.34 1.02
C PRO A 8 -15.82 -29.20 1.98
N THR A 9 -15.18 -29.54 3.10
CA THR A 9 -14.71 -28.58 4.09
C THR A 9 -13.64 -27.72 3.42
N VAL A 10 -14.02 -26.49 3.05
CA VAL A 10 -13.07 -25.46 2.64
C VAL A 10 -12.07 -25.32 3.79
N ASP A 11 -10.78 -25.50 3.47
CA ASP A 11 -9.69 -25.46 4.43
C ASP A 11 -9.64 -24.06 5.08
N TYR A 12 -10.37 -23.91 6.19
CA TYR A 12 -10.48 -22.65 6.91
C TYR A 12 -9.19 -22.46 7.69
N HIS A 13 -8.23 -21.75 7.10
CA HIS A 13 -7.08 -21.31 7.87
C HIS A 13 -7.57 -20.53 9.09
N PRO A 14 -7.27 -20.99 10.32
CA PRO A 14 -7.79 -20.37 11.52
C PRO A 14 -7.30 -18.93 11.58
N LYS A 15 -8.21 -18.00 11.90
CA LYS A 15 -7.91 -16.57 11.98
C LYS A 15 -6.69 -16.36 12.90
N PRO A 16 -5.58 -15.80 12.38
CA PRO A 16 -4.36 -15.69 13.17
C PRO A 16 -4.58 -14.74 14.34
N ALA A 17 -3.94 -15.02 15.47
CA ALA A 17 -3.91 -14.10 16.60
C ALA A 17 -3.36 -12.74 16.15
N LYS A 18 -4.00 -11.64 16.60
CA LYS A 18 -3.56 -10.29 16.26
C LYS A 18 -2.12 -10.08 16.70
N LEU A 19 -1.31 -9.51 15.82
CA LEU A 19 0.06 -9.18 16.14
C LEU A 19 0.10 -8.06 17.20
N ASP A 20 0.94 -8.26 18.21
CA ASP A 20 1.23 -7.25 19.22
C ASP A 20 1.68 -5.93 18.56
N LYS A 21 1.38 -4.81 19.20
CA LYS A 21 1.66 -3.49 18.64
C LYS A 21 3.15 -3.15 18.67
N GLU A 22 3.83 -3.43 19.78
CA GLU A 22 5.24 -3.08 19.95
C GLU A 22 6.11 -3.96 19.04
N ALA A 23 5.82 -5.26 18.98
CA ALA A 23 6.48 -6.17 18.05
C ALA A 23 6.31 -5.75 16.59
N TYR A 24 5.10 -5.33 16.21
CA TYR A 24 4.82 -4.81 14.86
C TYR A 24 5.58 -3.51 14.56
N GLU A 25 5.59 -2.55 15.47
CA GLU A 25 6.26 -1.25 15.25
C GLU A 25 7.78 -1.43 15.10
N LYS A 26 8.39 -2.25 15.97
CA LYS A 26 9.82 -2.57 15.91
C LYS A 26 10.21 -3.25 14.59
N GLU A 27 9.47 -4.29 14.19
CA GLU A 27 9.80 -5.02 12.97
C GLU A 27 9.51 -4.21 11.71
N LEU A 28 8.46 -3.39 11.73
CA LEU A 28 8.15 -2.49 10.62
C LEU A 28 9.28 -1.47 10.40
N GLU A 29 9.81 -0.87 11.47
CA GLU A 29 10.93 0.06 11.39
C GLU A 29 12.17 -0.59 10.78
N ARG A 30 12.53 -1.80 11.24
CA ARG A 30 13.65 -2.56 10.68
C ARG A 30 13.47 -2.83 9.18
N LEU A 31 12.29 -3.29 8.79
CA LEU A 31 11.97 -3.57 7.39
C LEU A 31 11.93 -2.31 6.52
N GLN A 32 11.49 -1.18 7.07
CA GLN A 32 11.49 0.10 6.37
C GLN A 32 12.91 0.66 6.16
N ALA A 33 13.82 0.43 7.11
CA ALA A 33 15.24 0.74 6.90
C ALA A 33 15.83 -0.08 5.75
N GLU A 34 15.51 -1.38 5.69
CA GLU A 34 15.95 -2.24 4.58
C GLU A 34 15.31 -1.86 3.23
N LEU A 35 14.06 -1.37 3.22
CA LEU A 35 13.46 -0.80 2.01
C LEU A 35 14.23 0.43 1.50
N VAL A 36 14.77 1.26 2.40
CA VAL A 36 15.61 2.40 2.01
C VAL A 36 16.92 1.91 1.39
N GLU A 37 17.55 0.88 1.96
CA GLU A 37 18.74 0.25 1.35
C GLU A 37 18.42 -0.35 -0.03
N MET A 38 17.30 -1.05 -0.16
CA MET A 38 16.83 -1.59 -1.43
C MET A 38 16.59 -0.48 -2.46
N GLN A 39 15.96 0.64 -2.09
CA GLN A 39 15.75 1.78 -2.99
C GLN A 39 17.08 2.41 -3.45
N GLN A 40 18.05 2.50 -2.54
CA GLN A 40 19.38 3.01 -2.88
C GLN A 40 20.03 2.10 -3.92
N TRP A 41 20.04 0.79 -3.68
CA TRP A 41 20.54 -0.20 -4.64
C TRP A 41 19.84 -0.09 -6.00
N VAL A 42 18.50 0.03 -6.03
CA VAL A 42 17.74 0.23 -7.27
C VAL A 42 18.25 1.48 -8.01
N THR A 43 18.42 2.58 -7.28
CA THR A 43 18.86 3.86 -7.86
C THR A 43 20.27 3.77 -8.44
N GLU A 44 21.21 3.14 -7.73
CA GLU A 44 22.62 3.07 -8.15
C GLU A 44 22.87 2.07 -9.27
N THR A 45 22.17 0.93 -9.26
CA THR A 45 22.31 -0.09 -10.30
C THR A 45 21.50 0.20 -11.55
N GLY A 46 20.55 1.14 -11.48
CA GLY A 46 19.59 1.38 -12.55
C GLY A 46 18.52 0.29 -12.67
N ALA A 47 18.41 -0.62 -11.69
CA ALA A 47 17.36 -1.64 -11.67
C ALA A 47 15.96 -1.01 -11.75
N ARG A 48 14.99 -1.80 -12.22
CA ARG A 48 13.62 -1.35 -12.44
C ARG A 48 12.67 -2.31 -11.76
N VAL A 49 11.81 -1.80 -10.87
CA VAL A 49 10.93 -2.64 -10.05
C VAL A 49 9.48 -2.22 -10.26
N VAL A 50 8.62 -3.19 -10.57
CA VAL A 50 7.17 -3.03 -10.63
C VAL A 50 6.53 -3.91 -9.58
N ILE A 51 5.69 -3.30 -8.72
CA ILE A 51 4.94 -4.01 -7.68
C ILE A 51 3.46 -3.82 -7.93
N ILE A 52 2.75 -4.90 -8.24
CA ILE A 52 1.30 -4.91 -8.43
C ILE A 52 0.62 -5.31 -7.13
N MET A 53 -0.29 -4.46 -6.65
CA MET A 53 -1.06 -4.68 -5.44
C MET A 53 -2.54 -4.86 -5.82
N GLU A 54 -2.97 -6.11 -5.95
CA GLU A 54 -4.36 -6.51 -6.21
C GLU A 54 -5.00 -7.18 -4.99
N GLY A 55 -6.30 -7.44 -5.09
CA GLY A 55 -7.08 -8.08 -4.03
C GLY A 55 -8.40 -7.40 -3.76
N ARG A 56 -9.21 -8.00 -2.89
CA ARG A 56 -10.57 -7.54 -2.62
C ARG A 56 -10.61 -6.12 -2.07
N ASP A 57 -11.78 -5.49 -2.21
CA ASP A 57 -12.05 -4.22 -1.56
C ASP A 57 -11.92 -4.40 -0.04
N ALA A 58 -11.35 -3.39 0.61
CA ALA A 58 -11.02 -3.44 2.03
C ALA A 58 -10.03 -4.50 2.52
N ALA A 59 -9.37 -5.26 1.63
CA ALA A 59 -8.32 -6.22 2.01
C ALA A 59 -7.09 -5.55 2.66
N GLY A 60 -6.78 -4.30 2.31
CA GLY A 60 -5.76 -3.50 3.02
C GLY A 60 -4.59 -3.01 2.18
N LYS A 61 -4.65 -3.20 0.85
CA LYS A 61 -3.67 -2.76 -0.17
C LYS A 61 -3.09 -1.37 0.10
N GLY A 62 -3.91 -0.32 0.02
CA GLY A 62 -3.46 1.06 0.26
C GLY A 62 -2.83 1.31 1.64
N SER A 63 -3.18 0.51 2.66
CA SER A 63 -2.50 0.61 3.96
C SER A 63 -1.13 -0.06 4.00
N ALA A 64 -0.93 -1.10 3.18
CA ALA A 64 0.38 -1.71 2.98
C ALA A 64 1.27 -0.81 2.11
N ILE A 65 0.73 -0.29 1.00
CA ILE A 65 1.43 0.70 0.15
C ILE A 65 1.91 1.88 1.00
N LYS A 66 1.04 2.46 1.83
CA LYS A 66 1.42 3.56 2.73
C LYS A 66 2.58 3.22 3.67
N ARG A 67 2.75 1.96 4.09
CA ARG A 67 3.89 1.55 4.93
C ARG A 67 5.13 1.25 4.13
N ILE A 68 5.00 0.68 2.94
CA ILE A 68 6.11 0.48 2.01
C ILE A 68 6.73 1.83 1.66
N THR A 69 5.93 2.83 1.31
CA THR A 69 6.42 4.11 0.79
C THR A 69 6.72 5.16 1.86
N GLN A 70 6.48 4.87 3.14
CA GLN A 70 6.51 5.87 4.22
C GLN A 70 7.83 6.64 4.33
N TYR A 71 8.95 5.96 4.10
CA TYR A 71 10.31 6.52 4.22
C TYR A 71 11.10 6.49 2.92
N LEU A 72 10.49 6.05 1.82
CA LEU A 72 11.13 6.00 0.52
C LEU A 72 11.15 7.38 -0.13
N ASN A 73 12.22 7.68 -0.86
CA ASN A 73 12.32 8.89 -1.66
C ASN A 73 11.24 8.87 -2.78
N PRO A 74 10.29 9.81 -2.78
CA PRO A 74 9.18 9.81 -3.72
C PRO A 74 9.60 10.10 -5.17
N ARG A 75 10.83 10.59 -5.40
CA ARG A 75 11.38 10.78 -6.75
C ARG A 75 11.85 9.49 -7.40
N ARG A 76 12.06 8.43 -6.61
CA ARG A 76 12.53 7.11 -7.07
C ARG A 76 11.48 6.02 -6.85
N CYS A 77 10.53 6.23 -5.93
CA CYS A 77 9.42 5.32 -5.69
C CYS A 77 8.10 6.07 -5.83
N ARG A 78 7.29 5.72 -6.83
CA ARG A 78 5.97 6.32 -7.06
C ARG A 78 4.85 5.30 -6.98
N VAL A 79 3.67 5.78 -6.61
CA VAL A 79 2.44 4.97 -6.54
C VAL A 79 1.53 5.40 -7.68
N GLU A 80 1.14 4.43 -8.50
CA GLU A 80 0.22 4.63 -9.62
C GLU A 80 -1.15 4.07 -9.24
N ALA A 81 -2.13 4.97 -9.15
CA ALA A 81 -3.52 4.64 -8.84
C ALA A 81 -4.40 5.29 -9.92
N LEU A 82 -4.43 4.66 -11.10
CA LEU A 82 -5.12 5.20 -12.27
C LEU A 82 -6.64 5.27 -12.04
N PRO A 83 -7.31 6.37 -12.45
CA PRO A 83 -8.76 6.44 -12.42
C PRO A 83 -9.39 5.57 -13.52
N THR A 84 -10.72 5.49 -13.52
CA THR A 84 -11.50 4.90 -14.62
C THR A 84 -11.02 5.44 -15.98
N PRO A 85 -10.85 4.58 -17.01
CA PRO A 85 -10.35 5.01 -18.30
C PRO A 85 -11.28 6.03 -18.97
N THR A 86 -10.67 7.06 -19.55
CA THR A 86 -11.33 8.05 -20.42
C THR A 86 -11.87 7.42 -21.70
N SER A 87 -12.75 8.11 -22.43
CA SER A 87 -13.28 7.62 -23.71
C SER A 87 -12.18 7.31 -24.72
N ARG A 88 -11.09 8.08 -24.73
CA ARG A 88 -9.92 7.83 -25.58
C ARG A 88 -9.18 6.57 -25.15
N GLU A 89 -8.88 6.41 -23.85
CA GLU A 89 -8.20 5.21 -23.33
C GLU A 89 -9.02 3.93 -23.55
N LYS A 90 -10.36 4.01 -23.51
CA LYS A 90 -11.24 2.87 -23.85
C LYS A 90 -11.13 2.44 -25.32
N GLY A 91 -10.76 3.35 -26.22
CA GLY A 91 -10.51 3.05 -27.64
C GLY A 91 -9.08 2.60 -27.95
N GLN A 92 -8.17 2.60 -26.96
CA GLN A 92 -6.78 2.17 -27.13
C GLN A 92 -6.61 0.67 -26.88
N TRP A 93 -5.41 0.17 -27.17
CA TRP A 93 -5.01 -1.11 -26.61
C TRP A 93 -4.99 -1.03 -25.07
N TYR A 94 -5.60 -2.02 -24.40
CA TYR A 94 -5.88 -1.96 -22.97
C TYR A 94 -4.66 -1.69 -22.08
N PHE A 95 -3.50 -2.25 -22.45
CA PHE A 95 -2.26 -2.09 -21.68
C PHE A 95 -1.58 -0.73 -21.89
N GLN A 96 -1.94 0.03 -22.94
CA GLN A 96 -1.23 1.25 -23.35
C GLN A 96 -1.09 2.28 -22.22
N ARG A 97 -2.20 2.58 -21.53
CA ARG A 97 -2.19 3.54 -20.41
C ARG A 97 -1.33 3.10 -19.22
N TYR A 98 -1.12 1.79 -19.06
CA TYR A 98 -0.29 1.23 -18.00
C TYR A 98 1.19 1.21 -18.40
N VAL A 99 1.48 0.98 -19.69
CA VAL A 99 2.83 1.05 -20.26
C VAL A 99 3.45 2.43 -20.03
N GLU A 100 2.67 3.50 -20.21
CA GLU A 100 3.10 4.88 -19.93
C GLU A 100 3.53 5.11 -18.47
N LYS A 101 3.17 4.20 -17.56
CA LYS A 101 3.46 4.28 -16.13
C LYS A 101 4.56 3.32 -15.69
N LEU A 102 5.16 2.54 -16.58
CA LEU A 102 6.27 1.66 -16.24
C LEU A 102 7.51 2.45 -15.77
N PRO A 103 8.40 1.84 -14.97
CA PRO A 103 9.60 2.49 -14.45
C PRO A 103 10.64 2.77 -15.54
N THR A 104 11.37 3.88 -15.40
CA THR A 104 12.69 4.03 -16.01
C THR A 104 13.80 3.55 -15.06
N ALA A 105 15.06 3.56 -15.51
CA ALA A 105 16.21 3.11 -14.73
C ALA A 105 16.26 3.75 -13.33
N GLY A 106 16.39 2.92 -12.30
CA GLY A 106 16.44 3.36 -10.91
C GLY A 106 15.09 3.74 -10.31
N GLU A 107 13.98 3.32 -10.91
CA GLU A 107 12.63 3.55 -10.38
C GLU A 107 11.96 2.29 -9.84
N ILE A 108 11.17 2.52 -8.79
CA ILE A 108 10.20 1.58 -8.22
C ILE A 108 8.80 2.15 -8.50
N VAL A 109 7.95 1.36 -9.14
CA VAL A 109 6.56 1.71 -9.40
C VAL A 109 5.64 0.74 -8.69
N ILE A 110 4.78 1.25 -7.82
CA ILE A 110 3.77 0.47 -7.11
C ILE A 110 2.40 0.79 -7.70
N PHE A 111 1.76 -0.21 -8.29
CA PHE A 111 0.41 -0.12 -8.82
C PHE A 111 -0.62 -0.43 -7.71
N ASP A 112 -1.41 0.55 -7.28
CA ASP A 112 -2.62 0.34 -6.45
C ASP A 112 -3.80 0.04 -7.37
N ARG A 113 -4.00 -1.26 -7.60
CA ARG A 113 -4.64 -1.81 -8.81
C ARG A 113 -3.81 -1.57 -10.09
N SER A 114 -4.08 -2.38 -11.09
CA SER A 114 -3.26 -2.52 -12.29
C SER A 114 -4.11 -2.89 -13.51
N TRP A 115 -3.47 -3.38 -14.57
CA TRP A 115 -4.15 -4.00 -15.71
C TRP A 115 -5.07 -5.18 -15.30
N TYR A 116 -4.87 -5.76 -14.11
CA TYR A 116 -5.78 -6.77 -13.57
C TYR A 116 -7.17 -6.25 -13.16
N ASN A 117 -7.44 -4.94 -13.27
CA ASN A 117 -8.80 -4.41 -13.24
C ASN A 117 -9.74 -5.17 -14.20
N ARG A 118 -9.25 -5.54 -15.39
CA ARG A 118 -10.02 -6.32 -16.37
C ARG A 118 -10.35 -7.73 -15.90
N ALA A 119 -9.44 -8.37 -15.17
CA ALA A 119 -9.68 -9.70 -14.62
C ALA A 119 -10.56 -9.71 -13.36
N GLY A 120 -10.71 -8.58 -12.68
CA GLY A 120 -11.52 -8.44 -11.48
C GLY A 120 -12.78 -7.63 -11.72
N VAL A 121 -12.72 -6.33 -11.39
CA VAL A 121 -13.88 -5.44 -11.34
C VAL A 121 -14.57 -5.31 -12.70
N GLU A 122 -13.84 -5.19 -13.81
CA GLU A 122 -14.51 -5.03 -15.12
C GLU A 122 -15.25 -6.29 -15.55
N ARG A 123 -14.73 -7.47 -15.20
CA ARG A 123 -15.41 -8.74 -15.46
C ARG A 123 -16.66 -8.89 -14.62
N VAL A 124 -16.55 -8.67 -13.31
CA VAL A 124 -17.66 -8.88 -12.37
C VAL A 124 -18.77 -7.85 -12.55
N MET A 125 -18.42 -6.61 -12.86
CA MET A 125 -19.38 -5.51 -13.03
C MET A 125 -19.85 -5.32 -14.47
N GLY A 126 -19.32 -6.10 -15.43
CA GLY A 126 -19.71 -6.01 -16.84
C GLY A 126 -19.20 -4.76 -17.57
N PHE A 127 -18.06 -4.20 -17.15
CA PHE A 127 -17.42 -3.07 -17.82
C PHE A 127 -16.54 -3.45 -19.01
N CYS A 128 -16.35 -4.76 -19.24
CA CYS A 128 -15.71 -5.29 -20.43
C CYS A 128 -16.56 -6.41 -21.04
N THR A 129 -16.45 -6.60 -22.34
CA THR A 129 -17.07 -7.71 -23.04
C THR A 129 -16.37 -9.04 -22.71
N SER A 130 -17.06 -10.16 -22.92
CA SER A 130 -16.46 -11.48 -22.73
C SER A 130 -15.26 -11.72 -23.65
N GLU A 131 -15.26 -11.12 -24.84
CA GLU A 131 -14.12 -11.18 -25.78
C GLU A 131 -12.91 -10.42 -25.22
N GLU A 132 -13.10 -9.18 -24.76
CA GLU A 132 -12.04 -8.38 -24.15
C GLU A 132 -11.43 -9.05 -22.91
N TYR A 133 -12.27 -9.67 -22.08
CA TYR A 133 -11.82 -10.42 -20.90
C TYR A 133 -10.93 -11.61 -21.29
N ARG A 134 -11.36 -12.45 -22.23
CA ARG A 134 -10.56 -13.59 -22.71
C ARG A 134 -9.27 -13.13 -23.37
N ARG A 135 -9.34 -12.08 -24.20
CA ARG A 135 -8.17 -11.46 -24.82
C ARG A 135 -7.17 -10.98 -23.77
N PHE A 136 -7.66 -10.36 -22.69
CA PHE A 136 -6.81 -9.94 -21.57
C PHE A 136 -6.13 -11.11 -20.88
N LEU A 137 -6.87 -12.17 -20.53
CA LEU A 137 -6.29 -13.35 -19.88
C LEU A 137 -5.20 -14.01 -20.73
N HIS A 138 -5.35 -13.98 -22.06
CA HIS A 138 -4.32 -14.44 -22.98
C HIS A 138 -3.13 -13.47 -23.09
N GLN A 139 -3.37 -12.16 -23.19
CA GLN A 139 -2.33 -11.15 -23.41
C GLN A 139 -1.53 -10.80 -22.16
N ALA A 140 -2.13 -10.83 -20.98
CA ALA A 140 -1.46 -10.46 -19.72
C ALA A 140 -0.15 -11.24 -19.45
N PRO A 141 -0.11 -12.58 -19.53
CA PRO A 141 1.15 -13.31 -19.32
C PRO A 141 2.19 -13.01 -20.40
N ILE A 142 1.78 -12.80 -21.65
CA ILE A 142 2.69 -12.40 -22.74
C ILE A 142 3.29 -11.02 -22.46
N PHE A 143 2.44 -10.06 -22.09
CA PHE A 143 2.86 -8.70 -21.74
C PHE A 143 3.86 -8.72 -20.58
N GLU A 144 3.58 -9.50 -19.53
CA GLU A 144 4.45 -9.60 -18.36
C GLU A 144 5.79 -10.28 -18.66
N ARG A 145 5.81 -11.29 -19.54
CA ARG A 145 7.08 -11.89 -20.01
C ARG A 145 7.96 -10.86 -20.71
N LEU A 146 7.39 -10.02 -21.58
CA LEU A 146 8.15 -8.94 -22.22
C LEU A 146 8.79 -7.98 -21.20
N LEU A 147 8.09 -7.68 -20.09
CA LEU A 147 8.64 -6.83 -19.03
C LEU A 147 9.79 -7.51 -18.29
N VAL A 148 9.60 -8.79 -17.92
CA VAL A 148 10.60 -9.55 -17.17
C VAL A 148 11.83 -9.84 -18.03
N GLU A 149 11.65 -10.19 -19.31
CA GLU A 149 12.73 -10.39 -20.29
C GLU A 149 13.56 -9.12 -20.50
N ASP A 150 12.93 -7.95 -20.52
CA ASP A 150 13.62 -6.65 -20.58
C ASP A 150 14.40 -6.32 -19.28
N GLY A 151 14.17 -7.07 -18.20
CA GLY A 151 14.88 -6.92 -16.92
C GLY A 151 14.11 -6.13 -15.85
N ILE A 152 12.79 -5.94 -16.02
CA ILE A 152 11.94 -5.40 -14.96
C ILE A 152 11.65 -6.49 -13.93
N ILE A 153 11.96 -6.20 -12.66
CA ILE A 153 11.58 -7.06 -11.54
C ILE A 153 10.09 -6.86 -11.27
N LEU A 154 9.26 -7.81 -11.71
CA LEU A 154 7.80 -7.76 -11.55
C LEU A 154 7.34 -8.61 -10.36
N LEU A 155 6.70 -7.98 -9.38
CA LEU A 155 6.13 -8.64 -8.20
C LEU A 155 4.61 -8.44 -8.17
N LYS A 156 3.83 -9.53 -8.15
CA LYS A 156 2.37 -9.47 -8.11
C LYS A 156 1.81 -10.00 -6.80
N TYR A 157 1.03 -9.18 -6.09
CA TYR A 157 0.47 -9.52 -4.79
C TYR A 157 -1.05 -9.49 -4.81
N TRP A 158 -1.68 -10.57 -4.34
CA TRP A 158 -3.11 -10.64 -4.10
C TRP A 158 -3.42 -10.60 -2.60
N PHE A 159 -4.03 -9.53 -2.12
CA PHE A 159 -4.47 -9.41 -0.73
C PHE A 159 -5.77 -10.18 -0.50
N SER A 160 -5.66 -11.30 0.22
CA SER A 160 -6.77 -12.18 0.60
C SER A 160 -7.34 -11.77 1.96
N VAL A 161 -8.65 -11.67 2.06
CA VAL A 161 -9.39 -11.40 3.30
C VAL A 161 -10.65 -12.25 3.25
N SER A 162 -11.15 -12.73 4.39
CA SER A 162 -12.45 -13.42 4.46
C SER A 162 -13.63 -12.47 4.23
N ASP A 163 -14.77 -13.03 3.85
CA ASP A 163 -16.03 -12.29 3.68
C ASP A 163 -16.42 -11.58 4.99
N GLU A 164 -16.36 -12.32 6.10
CA GLU A 164 -16.66 -11.80 7.44
C GLU A 164 -15.82 -10.57 7.81
N GLU A 165 -14.50 -10.65 7.60
CA GLU A 165 -13.59 -9.54 7.92
C GLU A 165 -13.72 -8.40 6.90
N GLN A 166 -14.00 -8.68 5.63
CA GLN A 166 -14.31 -7.67 4.63
C GLN A 166 -15.54 -6.86 5.05
N TYR A 167 -16.65 -7.54 5.36
CA TYR A 167 -17.90 -6.93 5.79
C TYR A 167 -17.74 -6.11 7.07
N LYS A 168 -16.99 -6.63 8.05
CA LYS A 168 -16.63 -5.90 9.28
C LYS A 168 -15.89 -4.60 8.99
N ARG A 169 -14.95 -4.62 8.04
CA ARG A 169 -14.19 -3.42 7.66
C ARG A 169 -15.06 -2.38 6.95
N PHE A 170 -16.03 -2.80 6.15
CA PHE A 170 -17.01 -1.90 5.56
C PHE A 170 -17.85 -1.19 6.63
N LYS A 171 -18.40 -1.95 7.59
CA LYS A 171 -19.11 -1.36 8.74
C LYS A 171 -18.26 -0.37 9.52
N SER A 172 -17.00 -0.71 9.80
CA SER A 172 -16.08 0.18 10.51
C SER A 172 -15.79 1.48 9.77
N ARG A 173 -15.72 1.48 8.43
CA ARG A 173 -15.49 2.69 7.62
C ARG A 173 -16.66 3.66 7.67
N LYS A 174 -17.89 3.14 7.70
CA LYS A 174 -19.11 3.95 7.77
C LYS A 174 -19.11 4.90 8.97
N ASN A 175 -18.55 4.42 10.09
CA ASN A 175 -18.52 5.13 11.36
C ASN A 175 -17.20 5.91 11.62
N ASP A 176 -16.27 5.93 10.66
CA ASP A 176 -14.97 6.61 10.79
C ASP A 176 -14.89 7.79 9.81
N PRO A 177 -14.99 9.06 10.28
CA PRO A 177 -15.04 10.23 9.40
C PRO A 177 -13.77 10.38 8.54
N LEU A 178 -12.64 9.83 8.96
CA LEU A 178 -11.38 9.86 8.19
C LEU A 178 -11.34 8.81 7.07
N ARG A 179 -12.33 7.91 7.01
CA ARG A 179 -12.38 6.78 6.08
C ARG A 179 -13.70 6.64 5.33
N GLN A 180 -14.70 7.48 5.61
CA GLN A 180 -15.98 7.50 4.91
C GLN A 180 -15.81 7.69 3.40
N TRP A 181 -14.84 8.51 2.97
CA TRP A 181 -14.52 8.70 1.55
C TRP A 181 -14.08 7.41 0.81
N LYS A 182 -13.74 6.34 1.54
CA LYS A 182 -13.38 5.02 0.99
C LYS A 182 -14.58 4.10 0.78
N LEU A 183 -15.79 4.64 0.83
CA LEU A 183 -17.03 3.92 0.57
C LEU A 183 -17.66 4.52 -0.69
N SER A 184 -17.68 3.74 -1.76
CA SER A 184 -18.43 4.04 -2.98
C SER A 184 -19.66 3.13 -3.09
N PRO A 185 -20.67 3.49 -3.91
CA PRO A 185 -21.77 2.58 -4.23
C PRO A 185 -21.27 1.23 -4.80
N MET A 186 -20.20 1.27 -5.61
CA MET A 186 -19.57 0.08 -6.19
C MET A 186 -18.99 -0.86 -5.12
N ASP A 187 -18.42 -0.31 -4.04
CA ASP A 187 -17.92 -1.10 -2.91
C ASP A 187 -19.03 -1.84 -2.15
N LEU A 188 -20.26 -1.32 -2.16
CA LEU A 188 -21.40 -2.00 -1.53
C LEU A 188 -21.92 -3.14 -2.40
N GLU A 189 -21.91 -2.95 -3.72
CA GLU A 189 -22.27 -4.01 -4.67
C GLU A 189 -21.23 -5.14 -4.69
N SER A 190 -19.96 -4.85 -4.41
CA SER A 190 -18.93 -5.90 -4.33
C SER A 190 -19.13 -6.88 -3.16
N ILE A 191 -19.88 -6.48 -2.12
CA ILE A 191 -20.27 -7.38 -1.02
C ILE A 191 -21.24 -8.46 -1.50
N THR A 192 -22.25 -8.10 -2.31
CA THR A 192 -23.25 -9.06 -2.78
C THR A 192 -22.70 -9.98 -3.88
N ARG A 193 -21.63 -9.59 -4.56
CA ARG A 193 -20.97 -10.34 -5.63
C ARG A 193 -19.73 -11.12 -5.17
N TRP A 194 -19.67 -11.53 -3.90
CA TRP A 194 -18.50 -12.21 -3.31
C TRP A 194 -18.00 -13.38 -4.16
N GLU A 195 -18.91 -14.27 -4.55
CA GLU A 195 -18.60 -15.47 -5.33
C GLU A 195 -18.15 -15.15 -6.77
N ASP A 196 -18.72 -14.11 -7.39
CA ASP A 196 -18.29 -13.68 -8.72
C ASP A 196 -16.85 -13.19 -8.70
N TYR A 197 -16.47 -12.42 -7.67
CA TYR A 197 -15.09 -12.02 -7.45
C TYR A 197 -14.18 -13.21 -7.13
N SER A 198 -14.67 -14.24 -6.42
CA SER A 198 -13.91 -15.48 -6.19
C SER A 198 -13.64 -16.20 -7.51
N ARG A 199 -14.66 -16.43 -8.33
CA ARG A 199 -14.52 -17.06 -9.66
C ARG A 199 -13.60 -16.27 -10.58
N ALA A 200 -13.71 -14.94 -10.57
CA ALA A 200 -12.86 -14.06 -11.35
C ALA A 200 -11.38 -14.16 -10.92
N LYS A 201 -11.11 -14.18 -9.60
CA LYS A 201 -9.77 -14.41 -9.05
C LYS A 201 -9.22 -15.78 -9.45
N ASP A 202 -9.99 -16.84 -9.25
CA ASP A 202 -9.51 -18.20 -9.54
C ASP A 202 -9.17 -18.35 -11.03
N SER A 203 -10.01 -17.82 -11.92
CA SER A 203 -9.72 -17.76 -13.36
C SER A 203 -8.47 -16.93 -13.66
N MET A 204 -8.30 -15.77 -13.03
CA MET A 204 -7.11 -14.92 -13.19
C MET A 204 -5.84 -15.68 -12.82
N PHE A 205 -5.81 -16.38 -11.68
CA PHE A 205 -4.65 -17.14 -11.23
C PHE A 205 -4.32 -18.26 -12.22
N VAL A 206 -5.31 -19.05 -12.64
CA VAL A 206 -5.10 -20.14 -13.61
C VAL A 206 -4.42 -19.67 -14.90
N HIS A 207 -4.74 -18.48 -15.39
CA HIS A 207 -4.22 -18.00 -16.68
C HIS A 207 -2.96 -17.15 -16.57
N THR A 208 -2.67 -16.57 -15.40
CA THR A 208 -1.65 -15.51 -15.28
C THR A 208 -0.62 -15.77 -14.17
N ASP A 209 -0.77 -16.83 -13.40
CA ASP A 209 0.28 -17.31 -12.49
C ASP A 209 1.29 -18.14 -13.28
N ILE A 210 2.35 -17.47 -13.75
CA ILE A 210 3.41 -18.06 -14.57
C ILE A 210 4.73 -18.03 -13.79
N ALA A 211 5.66 -18.94 -14.11
CA ALA A 211 6.93 -19.04 -13.38
C ALA A 211 7.75 -17.75 -13.41
N GLU A 212 7.71 -17.02 -14.52
CA GLU A 212 8.45 -15.76 -14.73
C GLU A 212 7.82 -14.58 -13.96
N ALA A 213 6.51 -14.62 -13.72
CA ALA A 213 5.74 -13.58 -13.04
C ALA A 213 4.66 -14.22 -12.15
N PRO A 214 5.05 -14.81 -11.01
CA PRO A 214 4.11 -15.53 -10.15
C PRO A 214 3.21 -14.61 -9.34
N TRP A 215 2.06 -15.15 -8.92
CA TRP A 215 1.16 -14.51 -7.97
C TRP A 215 1.49 -14.92 -6.53
N TYR A 216 1.64 -13.92 -5.65
CA TYR A 216 1.83 -14.14 -4.22
C TYR A 216 0.58 -13.72 -3.43
N THR A 217 -0.04 -14.68 -2.74
CA THR A 217 -1.19 -14.39 -1.87
C THR A 217 -0.70 -13.84 -0.53
N VAL A 218 -1.24 -12.68 -0.14
CA VAL A 218 -0.98 -12.04 1.15
C VAL A 218 -2.22 -12.18 2.02
N GLU A 219 -2.15 -13.04 3.03
CA GLU A 219 -3.19 -13.17 4.03
C GLU A 219 -3.33 -11.89 4.85
N SER A 220 -4.50 -11.28 4.76
CA SER A 220 -4.74 -9.91 5.23
C SER A 220 -5.80 -9.77 6.31
N GLU A 221 -6.21 -10.88 6.93
CA GLU A 221 -7.05 -10.91 8.14
C GLU A 221 -6.53 -9.96 9.23
N ASP A 222 -5.26 -10.08 9.59
CA ASP A 222 -4.55 -9.10 10.41
C ASP A 222 -3.71 -8.16 9.54
N LYS A 223 -4.12 -6.89 9.50
CA LYS A 223 -3.43 -5.84 8.72
C LYS A 223 -1.99 -5.62 9.15
N LYS A 224 -1.63 -5.88 10.41
CA LYS A 224 -0.25 -5.73 10.87
C LYS A 224 0.64 -6.80 10.25
N ARG A 225 0.23 -8.07 10.37
CA ARG A 225 0.91 -9.22 9.74
C ARG A 225 1.05 -9.05 8.24
N SER A 226 -0.02 -8.67 7.54
CA SER A 226 0.04 -8.53 6.08
C SER A 226 1.06 -7.49 5.61
N ARG A 227 1.22 -6.38 6.35
CA ARG A 227 2.22 -5.35 6.06
C ARG A 227 3.65 -5.86 6.26
N ILE A 228 3.91 -6.53 7.37
CA ILE A 228 5.23 -7.10 7.66
C ILE A 228 5.59 -8.14 6.59
N ASN A 229 4.67 -9.08 6.33
CA ASN A 229 4.91 -10.18 5.40
C ASN A 229 5.12 -9.69 3.97
N VAL A 230 4.31 -8.75 3.48
CA VAL A 230 4.49 -8.23 2.11
C VAL A 230 5.81 -7.48 1.97
N ILE A 231 6.20 -6.66 2.96
CA ILE A 231 7.48 -5.94 2.91
C ILE A 231 8.65 -6.92 2.97
N SER A 232 8.61 -7.87 3.91
CA SER A 232 9.63 -8.90 4.03
C SER A 232 9.77 -9.72 2.76
N HIS A 233 8.66 -10.05 2.10
CA HIS A 233 8.68 -10.81 0.85
C HIS A 233 9.22 -9.98 -0.32
N ILE A 234 8.85 -8.69 -0.44
CA ILE A 234 9.46 -7.78 -1.42
C ILE A 234 10.98 -7.77 -1.27
N LEU A 235 11.49 -7.56 -0.05
CA LEU A 235 12.93 -7.56 0.24
C LEU A 235 13.61 -8.89 -0.07
N SER A 236 12.90 -10.02 0.07
CA SER A 236 13.44 -11.35 -0.27
C SER A 236 13.50 -11.63 -1.78
N LYS A 237 12.71 -10.91 -2.58
CA LYS A 237 12.59 -11.12 -4.03
C LYS A 237 13.42 -10.15 -4.86
N VAL A 238 13.72 -8.97 -4.32
CA VAL A 238 14.63 -8.01 -4.97
C VAL A 238 16.06 -8.40 -4.57
N PRO A 239 16.98 -8.63 -5.52
CA PRO A 239 18.35 -9.08 -5.22
C PRO A 239 19.26 -7.92 -4.79
N TYR A 240 18.80 -7.10 -3.84
CA TYR A 240 19.54 -5.93 -3.39
C TYR A 240 20.68 -6.31 -2.44
N TYR A 241 21.73 -5.50 -2.46
CA TYR A 241 22.81 -5.51 -1.48
C TYR A 241 23.05 -4.08 -0.99
N LYS A 242 23.64 -3.95 0.20
CA LYS A 242 23.95 -2.63 0.77
C LYS A 242 25.05 -1.97 -0.05
N VAL A 243 24.78 -0.78 -0.56
CA VAL A 243 25.77 -0.01 -1.32
C VAL A 243 26.48 1.01 -0.43
N ALA A 244 27.78 1.16 -0.62
CA ALA A 244 28.60 2.01 0.23
C ALA A 244 28.23 3.49 0.05
N ARG A 245 27.85 4.16 1.14
CA ARG A 245 27.52 5.59 1.11
C ARG A 245 28.74 6.42 1.46
N GLN A 246 29.09 7.37 0.60
CA GLN A 246 29.88 8.52 1.00
C GLN A 246 28.97 9.49 1.73
N MET A 247 29.07 9.53 3.06
CA MET A 247 28.33 10.50 3.86
C MET A 247 28.99 11.87 3.65
N PRO A 248 28.26 12.87 3.12
CA PRO A 248 28.83 14.21 2.97
C PRO A 248 29.10 14.81 4.35
N GLU A 249 30.24 15.48 4.50
CA GLU A 249 30.54 16.25 5.70
C GLU A 249 29.63 17.49 5.74
N ILE A 250 29.09 17.78 6.93
CA ILE A 250 28.32 19.01 7.14
C ILE A 250 29.34 20.14 7.37
N PRO A 251 29.47 21.11 6.46
CA PRO A 251 30.44 22.19 6.64
C PRO A 251 30.02 23.11 7.79
N GLU A 252 30.99 23.76 8.42
CA GLU A 252 30.70 24.87 9.32
C GLU A 252 30.03 26.02 8.57
N ARG A 253 29.15 26.74 9.28
CA ARG A 253 28.46 27.88 8.67
C ARG A 253 29.46 29.02 8.47
N PRO A 254 29.62 29.57 7.27
CA PRO A 254 30.54 30.68 7.05
C PRO A 254 30.13 31.91 7.85
N GLU A 255 31.12 32.71 8.26
CA GLU A 255 30.89 34.02 8.85
C GLU A 255 30.13 34.92 7.87
N SER A 256 29.27 35.80 8.39
CA SER A 256 28.45 36.69 7.58
C SER A 256 29.30 37.77 6.90
N SER A 257 29.81 37.48 5.70
CA SER A 257 30.74 38.35 4.98
C SER A 257 30.10 39.59 4.34
N ASN A 258 28.79 39.59 4.09
CA ASN A 258 28.16 40.58 3.20
C ASN A 258 27.24 41.58 3.90
N GLY A 259 27.28 41.67 5.25
CA GLY A 259 26.47 42.62 6.01
C GLY A 259 24.94 42.48 5.81
N TYR A 260 24.47 41.34 5.30
CA TYR A 260 23.06 41.11 5.01
C TYR A 260 22.23 41.10 6.29
N VAL A 261 21.32 42.07 6.41
CA VAL A 261 20.33 42.13 7.48
C VAL A 261 18.99 41.66 6.93
N ARG A 262 18.43 40.61 7.53
CA ARG A 262 17.11 40.11 7.17
C ARG A 262 16.04 41.19 7.44
N PRO A 263 15.04 41.39 6.56
CA PRO A 263 13.95 42.32 6.83
C PRO A 263 13.25 42.02 8.17
N PRO A 264 12.71 43.04 8.85
CA PRO A 264 11.96 42.86 10.09
C PRO A 264 10.84 41.83 9.93
N ARG A 265 10.63 41.01 10.97
CA ARG A 265 9.59 39.96 10.94
C ARG A 265 8.21 40.54 10.64
N ALA A 266 7.90 41.75 11.12
CA ALA A 266 6.61 42.43 10.90
C ALA A 266 6.24 42.60 9.41
N ASN A 267 7.22 42.54 8.50
CA ASN A 267 6.99 42.70 7.06
C ASN A 267 6.44 41.41 6.39
N PHE A 268 6.37 40.29 7.11
CA PHE A 268 5.91 39.02 6.58
C PHE A 268 4.54 38.62 7.15
N ARG A 269 3.69 38.05 6.29
CA ARG A 269 2.46 37.37 6.72
C ARG A 269 2.81 35.95 7.13
N TYR A 270 2.65 35.62 8.41
CA TYR A 270 2.93 34.28 8.93
C TYR A 270 1.66 33.44 8.98
N VAL A 271 1.83 32.13 8.80
CA VAL A 271 0.78 31.14 9.10
C VAL A 271 0.49 31.20 10.61
N PRO A 272 -0.78 31.28 11.04
CA PRO A 272 -1.13 31.25 12.45
C PRO A 272 -0.56 30.01 13.14
N ASP A 273 0.08 30.22 14.29
CA ASP A 273 0.65 29.13 15.08
C ASP A 273 -0.45 28.38 15.86
N HIS A 274 -1.14 27.49 15.16
CA HIS A 274 -2.15 26.60 15.75
C HIS A 274 -1.54 25.64 16.79
N ALA A 275 -0.25 25.29 16.66
CA ALA A 275 0.41 24.37 17.58
C ALA A 275 0.57 24.97 18.99
N SER A 276 0.76 26.29 19.09
CA SER A 276 0.83 27.00 20.38
C SER A 276 -0.39 26.76 21.28
N ALA A 277 -1.59 26.59 20.71
CA ALA A 277 -2.81 26.30 21.47
C ALA A 277 -2.73 24.91 22.14
N LEU A 278 -2.17 23.92 21.44
CA LEU A 278 -2.01 22.55 21.93
C LEU A 278 -0.99 22.45 23.07
N GLU A 279 0.05 23.28 23.05
CA GLU A 279 1.02 23.36 24.15
C GLU A 279 0.37 23.92 25.42
N ARG A 280 -0.43 24.99 25.30
CA ARG A 280 -1.12 25.62 26.43
C ARG A 280 -2.06 24.65 27.13
N GLU A 281 -2.78 23.83 26.38
CA GLU A 281 -3.64 22.76 26.92
C GLU A 281 -2.84 21.68 27.65
N LYS A 282 -1.72 21.21 27.06
CA LYS A 282 -0.82 20.24 27.72
C LYS A 282 -0.21 20.79 29.00
N VAL A 283 0.21 22.05 29.01
CA VAL A 283 0.76 22.72 30.19
C VAL A 283 -0.30 22.90 31.27
N ALA A 284 -1.53 23.29 30.91
CA ALA A 284 -2.65 23.39 31.85
C ALA A 284 -3.03 22.03 32.46
N ALA A 285 -3.05 20.96 31.64
CA ALA A 285 -3.30 19.59 32.08
C ALA A 285 -2.21 19.10 33.04
N LYS A 286 -0.92 19.32 32.73
CA LYS A 286 0.21 18.99 33.64
C LYS A 286 0.13 19.75 34.96
N LYS A 287 -0.26 21.03 34.95
CA LYS A 287 -0.46 21.83 36.18
C LYS A 287 -1.62 21.30 37.03
N LYS A 288 -2.75 20.91 36.42
CA LYS A 288 -3.89 20.27 37.12
C LYS A 288 -3.50 18.92 37.73
N ALA A 289 -2.79 18.08 36.99
CA ALA A 289 -2.31 16.78 37.48
C ALA A 289 -1.39 16.91 38.70
N LYS A 290 -0.40 17.83 38.66
CA LYS A 290 0.49 18.13 39.81
C LYS A 290 -0.28 18.66 41.04
N LYS A 291 -1.35 19.44 40.84
CA LYS A 291 -2.18 19.96 41.93
C LYS A 291 -3.04 18.87 42.58
N ALA A 292 -3.48 17.87 41.81
CA ALA A 292 -4.21 16.70 42.31
C ALA A 292 -3.30 15.76 43.13
N THR A 293 -2.07 15.48 42.67
CA THR A 293 -1.09 14.66 43.40
C THR A 293 -0.65 15.32 44.71
N LYS A 294 -0.50 16.65 44.74
CA LYS A 294 -0.22 17.38 45.99
C LYS A 294 -1.39 17.37 46.97
N LYS A 295 -2.64 17.31 46.49
CA LYS A 295 -3.84 17.23 47.35
C LYS A 295 -4.04 15.81 47.91
N SER A 296 -3.73 14.76 47.15
CA SER A 296 -3.81 13.38 47.66
C SER A 296 -2.73 13.09 48.70
N ALA A 297 -1.48 13.54 48.47
CA ALA A 297 -0.38 13.39 49.43
C ALA A 297 -0.58 14.15 50.76
N LYS A 298 -1.47 15.15 50.78
CA LYS A 298 -1.82 15.94 51.98
C LYS A 298 -3.05 15.38 52.74
N LYS A 299 -3.76 14.39 52.17
CA LYS A 299 -4.86 13.67 52.81
C LYS A 299 -4.44 12.29 53.37
N SER A 300 -3.22 11.86 53.08
CA SER A 300 -2.62 10.59 53.54
C SER A 300 -1.55 10.79 54.63
N LYS A 301 -1.51 11.99 55.24
CA LYS A 301 -0.75 12.34 56.44
C LYS A 301 -1.75 12.93 57.43
#